data_AF-A0A661VP93-F1
#
_entry.id   AF-A0A661VP93-F1
#
_cell.length_a   1.000
_cell.length_b   1.000
_cell.length_c   1.000
_cell.angle_alpha   90.00
_cell.angle_beta   90.00
_cell.angle_gamma   90.00
#
_symmetry.space_group_name_H-M   'P 1'
#
loop_
_entity.id
_entity.type
_entity.pdbx_description
1 polymer ?
#
loop_
_entity_poly.entity_id
_entity_poly.type
_entity_poly.pdbx_seq_one_letter_code
_entity_poly.pdbx_strand_id
1 'polypeptide(L)' 'AEMNLGQIRLEVERCARQSVRGIHHAGGEMIHPEPILDAIRDSVNR' A
#
# COMPACT_ATOMS: atom_id res chain seq x y z
N ALA A 1 -10.92 -10.64 12.04
CA ALA A 1 -10.24 -9.46 11.47
C ALA A 1 -8.99 -9.97 10.74
N GLU A 2 -8.95 -9.87 9.42
CA GLU A 2 -7.80 -10.29 8.63
C GLU A 2 -6.82 -9.11 8.56
N MET A 3 -5.71 -9.22 9.29
CA MET A 3 -4.74 -8.13 9.43
C MET A 3 -3.47 -8.47 8.66
N ASN A 4 -3.53 -8.40 7.33
CA ASN A 4 -2.35 -8.47 6.48
C ASN A 4 -1.61 -7.12 6.56
N LEU A 5 -0.84 -6.90 7.62
CA LEU A 5 -0.04 -5.68 7.95
C LEU A 5 1.08 -5.39 6.93
N GLY A 6 0.75 -5.29 5.65
CA GLY A 6 1.73 -5.06 4.60
C GLY A 6 2.47 -6.32 4.13
N GLN A 7 1.98 -7.53 4.42
CA GLN A 7 2.56 -8.76 3.85
C GLN A 7 2.61 -8.73 2.32
N ILE A 8 1.56 -8.20 1.67
CA ILE A 8 1.55 -7.98 0.23
C ILE A 8 2.63 -6.98 -0.20
N ARG A 9 2.84 -5.89 0.55
CA ARG A 9 3.92 -4.93 0.25
C ARG A 9 5.28 -5.63 0.25
N LEU A 10 5.57 -6.43 1.27
CA LEU A 10 6.82 -7.18 1.37
C LEU A 10 7.01 -8.17 0.21
N GLU A 11 5.94 -8.84 -0.21
CA GLU A 11 5.99 -9.79 -1.32
C GLU A 11 6.23 -9.10 -2.68
N VAL A 12 5.62 -7.93 -2.89
CA VAL A 12 5.89 -7.10 -4.08
C VAL A 12 7.33 -6.60 -4.06
N GLU A 13 7.84 -6.10 -2.92
CA GLU A 13 9.24 -5.69 -2.78
C GLU A 13 10.21 -6.85 -3.10
N ARG A 14 9.89 -8.06 -2.61
CA ARG A 14 10.67 -9.28 -2.88
C ARG A 14 10.69 -9.64 -4.36
N CYS A 15 9.56 -9.59 -5.04
CA CYS A 15 9.43 -9.95 -6.46
C CYS A 15 10.04 -8.89 -7.39
N ALA A 16 9.79 -7.61 -7.12
CA ALA A 16 10.23 -6.50 -7.95
C ALA A 16 11.70 -6.09 -7.68
N ARG A 17 12.27 -6.47 -6.53
CA ARG A 17 13.59 -6.03 -6.04
C ARG A 17 13.72 -4.50 -5.99
N GLN A 18 12.61 -3.82 -5.69
CA GLN A 18 12.50 -2.37 -5.58
C GLN A 18 11.68 -2.02 -4.34
N SER A 19 11.92 -0.84 -3.77
CA SER A 19 11.12 -0.36 -2.64
C SER A 19 9.71 0.02 -3.13
N VAL A 20 8.68 -0.36 -2.35
CA VAL A 20 7.28 -0.13 -2.71
C VAL A 20 6.57 0.61 -1.59
N ARG A 21 5.81 1.65 -1.94
CA ARG A 21 4.94 2.36 -1.01
C ARG A 21 3.67 1.54 -0.78
N GLY A 22 3.41 1.16 0.46
CA GLY A 22 2.12 0.59 0.87
C GLY A 22 1.21 1.66 1.45
N ILE A 23 -0.10 1.48 1.26
CA ILE A 23 -1.13 2.18 2.04
C ILE A 23 -1.68 1.17 3.04
N HIS A 24 -1.68 1.54 4.32
CA HIS A 24 -2.07 0.65 5.41
C HIS A 24 -3.22 1.27 6.20
N HIS A 25 -4.19 0.44 6.56
CA HIS A 25 -5.24 0.81 7.49
C HIS A 25 -5.34 -0.27 8.58
N ALA A 26 -5.19 0.15 9.84
CA ALA A 26 -5.05 -0.77 10.97
C ALA A 26 -6.38 -1.22 11.59
N GLY A 27 -7.54 -0.85 11.01
CA GLY A 27 -8.85 -1.09 11.59
C GLY A 27 -9.62 -2.29 11.05
N GLY A 28 -9.14 -2.97 10.00
CA GLY A 28 -9.95 -3.95 9.27
C GLY A 28 -11.10 -3.34 8.46
N GLU A 29 -11.28 -2.01 8.54
CA GLU A 29 -12.19 -1.25 7.69
C GLU A 29 -11.64 -1.13 6.27
N MET A 30 -12.55 -0.92 5.32
CA MET A 30 -12.18 -0.61 3.95
C MET A 30 -11.38 0.69 3.88
N ILE A 31 -10.29 0.67 3.12
CA ILE A 31 -9.53 1.89 2.81
C ILE A 31 -10.41 2.78 1.93
N HIS A 32 -10.62 4.02 2.35
CA HIS A 32 -11.33 5.00 1.54
C HIS A 32 -10.56 5.26 0.21
N PRO A 33 -11.22 5.50 -0.93
CA PRO A 33 -10.53 5.66 -2.22
C PRO A 33 -9.51 6.82 -2.27
N GLU A 34 -9.77 7.89 -1.52
CA GLU A 34 -8.98 9.14 -1.53
C GLU A 34 -7.50 8.90 -1.17
N PRO A 35 -7.16 8.25 -0.04
CA PRO A 35 -5.79 7.84 0.26
C PRO A 35 -5.09 7.03 -0.85
N ILE A 36 -5.85 6.24 -1.62
CA ILE A 36 -5.32 5.46 -2.75
C ILE A 36 -5.00 6.38 -3.93
N LEU A 37 -5.94 7.26 -4.27
CA LEU A 37 -5.77 8.25 -5.35
C LEU A 37 -4.59 9.18 -5.08
N ASP A 38 -4.43 9.65 -3.84
CA ASP A 38 -3.34 10.54 -3.47
C ASP A 38 -1.97 9.84 -3.58
N ALA A 39 -1.86 8.59 -3.13
CA ALA A 39 -0.60 7.84 -3.28
C ALA A 39 -0.22 7.59 -4.75
N ILE A 40 -1.20 7.37 -5.62
CA ILE A 40 -0.96 7.23 -7.07
C ILE A 40 -0.43 8.54 -7.63
N ARG A 41 -1.08 9.68 -7.32
CA ARG A 41 -0.64 11.01 -7.76
C ARG A 41 0.79 11.34 -7.31
N ASP A 42 1.10 11.05 -6.04
CA ASP A 42 2.46 11.25 -5.50
C ASP A 42 3.52 10.43 -6.23
N SER A 43 3.17 9.23 -6.70
CA SER A 43 4.13 8.31 -7.35
C SER A 43 4.55 8.76 -8.75
N VAL A 44 3.71 9.55 -9.43
CA VAL A 44 3.97 10.07 -10.77
C VAL A 44 4.89 11.31 -10.72
N ASN A 45 4.90 12.04 -9.61
CA ASN A 45 5.66 13.28 -9.45
C ASN A 45 7.06 13.07 -8.84
N ARG A 46 7.61 11.86 -8.90
CA ARG A 46 8.84 11.45 -8.18
C ARG A 46 10.00 11.11 -9.10
#